data_AF-A0AAU9UCL9-F1
#
_entry.id   AF-A0AAU9UCL9-F1
#
_cell.length_a   1.000
_cell.length_b   1.000
_cell.length_c   1.000
_cell.angle_alpha   90.00
_cell.angle_beta   90.00
_cell.angle_gamma   90.00
#
_symmetry.space_group_name_H-M   'P 1'
#
loop_
_entity.id
_entity.type
_entity.pdbx_description
1 polymer ?
#
loop_
_entity_poly.entity_id
_entity_poly.type
_entity_poly.pdbx_seq_one_letter_code
_entity_poly.pdbx_strand_id
1 'polypeptide(L)'
;MGWCVLFILVAIAAVVSCQNCRGEEPRERDCENVCDIHGNCRIRAALLLPKNTTYDASLPVVESVIELALQDEAVRELFPSWLSFEWMTYDVTDCDAAYAVISAIDAYNDCAHVFFGPSCDYALAIGIHSTYTVWITYTDT
;
A
#
# COMPACT_ATOMS: atom_id res chain seq x y z
N MET A 1 -32.76 32.09 23.76
CA MET A 1 -31.52 31.33 24.06
C MET A 1 -31.55 29.88 23.55
N GLY A 2 -32.71 29.20 23.49
CA GLY A 2 -32.78 27.80 22.99
C GLY A 2 -32.49 27.60 21.48
N TRP A 3 -32.76 28.61 20.65
CA TRP A 3 -32.57 28.48 19.19
C TRP A 3 -31.08 28.43 18.79
N CYS A 4 -30.20 29.18 19.48
CA CYS A 4 -28.76 29.13 19.22
C CYS A 4 -28.16 27.76 19.56
N VAL A 5 -28.65 27.11 20.62
CA VAL A 5 -28.19 25.77 21.02
C VAL A 5 -28.57 24.74 19.97
N LEU A 6 -29.75 24.87 19.38
CA LEU A 6 -30.24 23.96 18.34
C LEU A 6 -29.43 24.10 17.04
N PHE A 7 -29.07 25.33 16.64
CA PHE A 7 -28.17 25.56 15.51
C PHE A 7 -26.76 25.02 15.74
N ILE A 8 -26.24 25.16 16.96
CA ILE A 8 -24.92 24.61 17.31
C ILE A 8 -24.95 23.07 17.27
N LEU A 9 -26.00 22.43 17.79
CA LEU A 9 -26.14 20.97 17.75
C LEU A 9 -26.25 20.43 16.32
N VAL A 10 -27.00 21.11 15.43
CA VAL A 10 -27.10 20.73 14.01
C VAL A 10 -25.76 20.93 13.30
N ALA A 11 -25.02 22.01 13.59
CA ALA A 11 -23.71 22.25 13.02
C ALA A 11 -22.69 21.18 13.46
N ILE A 12 -22.70 20.77 14.72
CA ILE A 12 -21.81 19.71 15.21
C ILE A 12 -22.15 18.36 14.55
N ALA A 13 -23.44 18.03 14.42
CA ALA A 13 -23.86 16.79 13.76
C ALA A 13 -23.46 16.74 12.27
N ALA A 14 -23.53 17.87 11.57
CA ALA A 14 -23.07 17.98 10.19
C ALA A 14 -21.54 17.83 10.06
N VAL A 15 -20.77 18.37 11.01
CA VAL A 15 -19.30 18.24 11.02
C VAL A 15 -18.86 16.80 11.32
N VAL A 16 -19.59 16.05 12.15
CA VAL A 16 -19.28 14.64 12.45
C VAL A 16 -19.47 13.73 11.22
N SER A 17 -20.43 14.04 10.34
CA SER A 17 -20.61 13.30 9.07
C SER A 17 -19.55 13.63 8.01
N CYS A 18 -18.73 14.67 8.20
CA CYS A 18 -17.63 15.03 7.31
C CYS A 18 -16.26 14.56 7.83
N GLN A 19 -16.21 13.52 8.66
CA GLN A 19 -14.98 12.75 8.76
C GLN A 19 -14.82 11.97 7.45
N ASN A 20 -13.66 12.12 6.82
CA ASN A 20 -13.29 11.64 5.48
C ASN A 20 -13.17 10.10 5.41
N CYS A 21 -14.08 9.39 6.07
CA CYS A 21 -14.10 7.94 6.15
C CYS A 21 -14.39 7.39 4.75
N ARG A 22 -13.39 6.74 4.16
CA ARG A 22 -13.54 5.96 2.92
C ARG A 22 -14.59 4.88 3.21
N GLY A 23 -15.76 5.00 2.59
CA GLY A 23 -16.88 4.10 2.78
C GLY A 23 -16.65 2.78 2.06
N GLU A 24 -15.83 1.92 2.67
CA GLU A 24 -15.58 0.56 2.20
C GLU A 24 -16.08 -0.41 3.28
N GLU A 25 -16.89 -1.40 2.90
CA GLU A 25 -17.35 -2.44 3.82
C GLU A 25 -16.17 -3.34 4.24
N PRO A 26 -16.09 -3.80 5.51
CA PRO A 26 -15.00 -4.66 5.96
C PRO A 26 -15.02 -5.98 5.17
N ARG A 27 -14.00 -6.20 4.35
CA ARG A 27 -13.83 -7.42 3.57
C ARG A 27 -13.39 -8.54 4.52
N GLU A 28 -14.28 -9.52 4.76
CA GLU A 28 -13.94 -10.72 5.53
C GLU A 28 -12.87 -11.51 4.78
N ARG A 29 -11.78 -11.86 5.48
CA ARG A 29 -10.55 -12.32 4.82
C ARG A 29 -10.38 -13.82 4.90
N ASP A 30 -10.15 -14.41 3.74
CA ASP A 30 -9.53 -15.71 3.60
C ASP A 30 -8.38 -15.54 2.58
N CYS A 31 -7.20 -15.15 3.08
CA CYS A 31 -6.04 -14.95 2.22
C CYS A 31 -5.39 -16.31 1.93
N GLU A 32 -5.23 -16.61 0.64
CA GLU A 32 -4.54 -17.83 0.21
C GLU A 32 -3.08 -17.84 0.70
N ASN A 33 -2.58 -19.02 1.04
CA ASN A 33 -1.17 -19.24 1.34
C ASN A 33 -0.28 -18.85 0.14
N VAL A 34 0.99 -18.54 0.41
CA VAL A 34 1.98 -18.19 -0.63
C VAL A 34 2.10 -19.30 -1.68
N CYS A 35 1.96 -20.56 -1.29
CA CYS A 35 1.99 -21.70 -2.18
C CYS A 35 0.63 -22.40 -2.21
N ASP A 36 0.18 -22.73 -3.41
CA ASP A 36 -1.03 -23.53 -3.59
C ASP A 36 -0.79 -25.02 -3.29
N ILE A 37 -1.87 -25.80 -3.28
CA ILE A 37 -1.82 -27.26 -3.10
C ILE A 37 -1.08 -28.00 -4.22
N HIS A 38 -0.81 -27.33 -5.35
CA HIS A 38 -0.10 -27.86 -6.51
C HIS A 38 1.39 -27.51 -6.48
N GLY A 39 1.87 -26.78 -5.46
CA GLY A 39 3.25 -26.36 -5.31
C GLY A 39 3.64 -25.13 -6.14
N ASN A 40 2.66 -24.42 -6.73
CA ASN A 40 2.91 -23.13 -7.36
C ASN A 40 2.93 -22.05 -6.29
N CYS A 41 4.09 -21.42 -6.11
CA CYS A 41 4.24 -20.35 -5.13
C CYS A 41 4.17 -18.98 -5.82
N ARG A 42 3.28 -18.11 -5.32
CA ARG A 42 3.08 -16.76 -5.84
C ARG A 42 3.19 -15.74 -4.70
N ILE A 43 4.15 -14.83 -4.83
CA ILE A 43 4.30 -13.70 -3.90
C ILE A 43 3.61 -12.48 -4.49
N ARG A 44 2.60 -11.98 -3.79
CA ARG A 44 1.96 -10.69 -4.08
C ARG A 44 2.74 -9.57 -3.41
N ALA A 45 3.39 -8.75 -4.22
CA ALA A 45 4.18 -7.61 -3.82
C ALA A 45 3.38 -6.32 -4.08
N ALA A 46 2.99 -5.61 -3.02
CA ALA A 46 2.32 -4.33 -3.12
C ALA A 46 3.32 -3.19 -3.21
N LEU A 47 3.21 -2.32 -4.22
CA LEU A 47 3.98 -1.12 -4.42
C LEU A 47 3.12 0.10 -4.07
N LEU A 48 3.45 0.74 -2.96
CA LEU A 48 2.73 1.89 -2.42
C LEU A 48 3.48 3.16 -2.83
N LEU A 49 3.17 3.78 -3.97
CA LEU A 49 3.89 4.95 -4.46
C LEU A 49 2.93 5.98 -5.07
N PRO A 50 3.27 7.28 -5.08
CA PRO A 50 2.44 8.27 -5.75
C PRO A 50 2.42 8.00 -7.27
N LYS A 51 1.26 8.11 -7.90
CA LYS A 51 1.17 8.13 -9.38
C LYS A 51 1.72 9.41 -9.98
N ASN A 52 1.72 10.49 -9.21
CA ASN A 52 2.15 11.80 -9.68
C ASN A 52 3.66 11.83 -9.93
N THR A 53 4.06 12.19 -11.16
CA THR A 53 5.46 12.26 -11.60
C THR A 53 6.20 13.49 -11.10
N THR A 54 5.56 14.35 -10.31
CA THR A 54 6.25 15.39 -9.53
C THR A 54 7.24 14.82 -8.52
N TYR A 55 7.07 13.55 -8.15
CA TYR A 55 7.96 12.83 -7.25
C TYR A 55 8.91 11.92 -8.04
N ASP A 56 10.19 11.94 -7.69
CA ASP A 56 11.24 11.16 -8.36
C ASP A 56 10.96 9.66 -8.32
N ALA A 57 10.43 9.17 -7.20
CA ALA A 57 10.01 7.79 -7.01
C ALA A 57 8.49 7.65 -7.11
N SER A 58 7.98 7.95 -8.29
CA SER A 58 6.58 7.72 -8.66
C SER A 58 6.39 6.32 -9.25
N LEU A 59 5.16 5.79 -9.17
CA LEU A 59 4.80 4.49 -9.75
C LEU A 59 5.33 4.27 -11.18
N PRO A 60 5.09 5.16 -12.16
CA PRO A 60 5.53 4.91 -13.54
C PRO A 60 7.06 4.81 -13.68
N VAL A 61 7.82 5.51 -12.82
CA VAL A 61 9.28 5.46 -12.84
C VAL A 61 9.75 4.15 -12.22
N VAL A 62 9.29 3.84 -11.01
CA VAL A 62 9.75 2.65 -10.28
C VAL A 62 9.30 1.35 -10.95
N GLU A 63 8.08 1.30 -11.48
CA GLU A 63 7.56 0.13 -12.21
C GLU A 63 8.44 -0.20 -13.43
N SER A 64 8.84 0.81 -14.20
CA SER A 64 9.73 0.62 -15.35
C SER A 64 11.12 0.09 -14.95
N VAL A 65 11.64 0.53 -13.80
CA VAL A 65 12.94 0.05 -13.28
C VAL A 65 12.81 -1.38 -12.77
N ILE A 66 11.71 -1.73 -12.10
CA ILE A 66 11.44 -3.11 -11.66
C ILE A 66 11.30 -4.04 -12.87
N GLU A 67 10.56 -3.63 -13.90
CA GLU A 67 10.41 -4.42 -15.13
C GLU A 67 11.77 -4.68 -15.79
N LEU A 68 12.62 -3.66 -15.88
CA LEU A 68 13.96 -3.79 -16.41
C LEU A 68 14.84 -4.69 -15.53
N ALA A 69 14.77 -4.53 -14.21
CA ALA A 69 15.53 -5.35 -13.26
C ALA A 69 15.13 -6.82 -13.34
N LEU A 70 13.85 -7.15 -13.52
CA LEU A 70 13.38 -8.52 -13.65
C LEU A 70 13.80 -9.19 -14.97
N GLN A 71 14.21 -8.41 -15.98
CA GLN A 71 14.79 -8.94 -17.21
C GLN A 71 16.28 -9.29 -17.05
N ASP A 72 16.96 -8.74 -16.03
CA ASP A 72 18.37 -8.98 -15.76
C ASP A 72 18.60 -10.41 -15.24
N GLU A 73 19.58 -11.10 -15.81
CA GLU A 73 19.91 -12.48 -15.49
C GLU A 73 20.34 -12.63 -14.02
N ALA A 74 21.07 -11.65 -13.47
CA ALA A 74 21.50 -11.68 -12.07
C ALA A 74 20.32 -11.61 -11.10
N VAL A 75 19.26 -10.88 -11.44
CA VAL A 75 18.03 -10.80 -10.64
C VAL A 75 17.20 -12.06 -10.80
N ARG A 76 17.12 -12.60 -12.02
CA ARG A 76 16.41 -13.86 -12.29
C ARG A 76 17.01 -15.05 -11.57
N GLU A 77 18.33 -15.10 -11.40
CA GLU A 77 19.02 -16.15 -10.65
C GLU A 77 18.81 -16.03 -9.13
N LEU A 78 18.50 -14.84 -8.61
CA LEU A 78 18.18 -14.65 -7.19
C LEU A 78 16.81 -15.23 -6.82
N PHE A 79 15.88 -15.28 -7.78
CA PHE A 79 14.55 -15.83 -7.55
C PHE A 79 14.48 -17.29 -7.98
N PRO A 80 13.97 -18.20 -7.12
CA PRO A 80 13.80 -19.59 -7.51
C PRO A 80 12.86 -19.71 -8.71
N SER A 81 13.17 -20.59 -9.66
CA SER A 81 12.36 -20.75 -10.89
C SER A 81 10.93 -21.24 -10.65
N TRP A 82 10.63 -21.74 -9.46
CA TRP A 82 9.32 -22.19 -9.01
C TRP A 82 8.49 -21.07 -8.34
N LEU A 83 9.08 -19.89 -8.13
CA LEU A 83 8.47 -18.76 -7.47
C LEU A 83 8.05 -17.69 -8.48
N SER A 84 6.78 -17.29 -8.44
CA SER A 84 6.25 -16.22 -9.27
C SER A 84 5.95 -14.96 -8.45
N PHE A 85 6.16 -13.79 -9.03
CA PHE A 85 5.83 -12.51 -8.40
C PHE A 85 4.64 -11.86 -9.09
N GLU A 86 3.72 -11.33 -8.29
CA GLU A 86 2.61 -10.49 -8.73
C GLU A 86 2.79 -9.11 -8.13
N TRP A 87 2.97 -8.11 -9.00
CA TRP A 87 3.09 -6.72 -8.58
C TRP A 87 1.71 -6.08 -8.55
N MET A 88 1.37 -5.51 -7.40
CA MET A 88 0.11 -4.78 -7.18
C MET A 88 0.46 -3.32 -6.88
N THR A 89 -0.16 -2.37 -7.55
CA THR A 89 0.19 -0.95 -7.40
C THR A 89 -0.91 -0.18 -6.70
N TYR A 90 -0.51 0.64 -5.73
CA TYR A 90 -1.41 1.43 -4.90
C TYR A 90 -0.91 2.87 -4.88
N ASP A 91 -1.83 3.80 -5.16
CA ASP A 91 -1.51 5.23 -5.19
C ASP A 91 -1.46 5.78 -3.77
N VAL A 92 -0.37 6.44 -3.43
CA VAL A 92 -0.27 7.25 -2.21
C VAL A 92 -0.47 8.71 -2.63
N THR A 93 -1.74 9.12 -2.66
CA THR A 93 -2.15 10.44 -3.11
C THR A 93 -1.37 11.53 -2.37
N ASP A 94 -0.73 12.41 -3.15
CA ASP A 94 0.02 13.58 -2.67
C ASP A 94 1.06 13.29 -1.56
N CYS A 95 1.61 12.07 -1.52
CA CYS A 95 2.55 11.67 -0.49
C CYS A 95 2.01 11.85 0.95
N ASP A 96 0.69 11.83 1.12
CA ASP A 96 0.04 12.04 2.40
C ASP A 96 0.09 10.76 3.27
N ALA A 97 0.45 10.94 4.54
CA ALA A 97 0.63 9.84 5.48
C ALA A 97 -0.67 9.06 5.76
N ALA A 98 -1.84 9.72 5.75
CA ALA A 98 -3.11 9.04 5.93
C ALA A 98 -3.44 8.15 4.73
N TYR A 99 -3.22 8.66 3.51
CA TYR A 99 -3.39 7.86 2.30
C TYR A 99 -2.40 6.70 2.21
N ALA A 100 -1.17 6.85 2.72
CA ALA A 100 -0.23 5.73 2.81
C ALA A 100 -0.76 4.59 3.69
N VAL A 101 -1.32 4.89 4.86
CA VAL A 101 -1.91 3.88 5.75
C VAL A 101 -3.15 3.25 5.12
N ILE A 102 -4.02 4.04 4.50
CA ILE A 102 -5.21 3.53 3.80
C ILE A 102 -4.79 2.58 2.69
N SER A 103 -3.86 2.98 1.83
CA SER A 103 -3.36 2.15 0.73
C SER A 103 -2.67 0.88 1.23
N ALA A 104 -1.97 0.93 2.37
CA ALA A 104 -1.40 -0.26 2.99
C ALA A 104 -2.47 -1.23 3.51
N ILE A 105 -3.57 -0.71 4.06
CA ILE A 105 -4.72 -1.52 4.47
C ILE A 105 -5.41 -2.15 3.25
N ASP A 106 -5.60 -1.38 2.17
CA ASP A 106 -6.16 -1.86 0.90
C ASP A 106 -5.27 -2.98 0.33
N ALA A 107 -3.96 -2.78 0.27
CA ALA A 107 -2.99 -3.79 -0.14
C ALA A 107 -3.00 -5.04 0.75
N TYR A 108 -3.13 -4.83 2.07
CA TYR A 108 -3.29 -5.94 3.00
C TYR A 108 -4.61 -6.69 2.69
N ASN A 109 -5.72 -6.00 2.42
CA ASN A 109 -7.03 -6.59 2.10
C ASN A 109 -7.01 -7.39 0.80
N ASP A 110 -6.19 -6.97 -0.16
CA ASP A 110 -5.94 -7.70 -1.41
C ASP A 110 -4.91 -8.84 -1.24
N CYS A 111 -4.54 -9.14 0.02
CA CYS A 111 -3.64 -10.20 0.43
C CYS A 111 -2.22 -10.06 -0.13
N ALA A 112 -1.69 -8.83 -0.13
CA ALA A 112 -0.27 -8.60 -0.33
C ALA A 112 0.56 -9.32 0.74
N HIS A 113 1.59 -10.04 0.31
CA HIS A 113 2.54 -10.72 1.20
C HIS A 113 3.72 -9.82 1.57
N VAL A 114 4.10 -8.91 0.67
CA VAL A 114 5.23 -7.99 0.86
C VAL A 114 4.82 -6.59 0.45
N PHE A 115 5.25 -5.58 1.21
CA PHE A 115 4.94 -4.18 0.94
C PHE A 115 6.23 -3.43 0.59
N PHE A 116 6.28 -2.90 -0.62
CA PHE A 116 7.30 -1.99 -1.10
C PHE A 116 6.80 -0.58 -0.82
N GLY A 117 7.32 -0.06 0.29
CA GLY A 117 6.79 1.10 0.98
C GLY A 117 7.20 2.45 0.37
N PRO A 118 6.40 3.49 0.67
CA PRO A 118 6.33 4.71 -0.13
C PRO A 118 7.58 5.55 -0.04
N SER A 119 8.06 6.03 -1.17
CA SER A 119 9.22 6.93 -1.21
C SER A 119 8.99 8.31 -0.56
N CYS A 120 7.83 8.55 0.02
CA CYS A 120 7.47 9.81 0.64
C CYS A 120 7.97 9.83 2.09
N ASP A 121 8.87 10.75 2.44
CA ASP A 121 9.50 10.85 3.78
C ASP A 121 8.50 10.93 4.94
N TYR A 122 7.32 11.52 4.70
CA TYR A 122 6.26 11.63 5.71
C TYR A 122 5.49 10.33 5.93
N ALA A 123 5.45 9.44 4.94
CA ALA A 123 4.83 8.12 5.03
C ALA A 123 5.80 7.05 5.59
N LEU A 124 7.09 7.36 5.70
CA LEU A 124 8.16 6.46 6.15
C LEU A 124 8.60 6.69 7.60
N ALA A 125 7.87 7.49 8.39
CA ALA A 125 8.32 7.94 9.70
C ALA A 125 8.28 6.85 10.80
N ILE A 126 9.03 5.75 10.64
CA ILE A 126 9.66 4.97 11.71
C ILE A 126 11.03 4.47 11.19
N GLY A 127 12.04 5.37 11.18
CA GLY A 127 13.46 5.11 10.89
C GLY A 127 13.71 4.69 9.43
N ILE A 128 14.69 5.18 8.66
CA ILE A 128 16.09 5.44 8.94
C ILE A 128 16.58 6.31 7.76
N HIS A 129 17.60 7.11 8.02
CA HIS A 129 18.38 7.88 7.04
C HIS A 129 18.75 7.03 5.81
N SER A 130 18.21 7.37 4.64
CA SER A 130 18.72 7.00 3.31
C SER A 130 19.08 5.53 3.09
N THR A 131 18.11 4.63 2.91
CA THR A 131 18.20 3.46 2.00
C THR A 131 16.78 2.90 1.87
N TYR A 132 16.24 2.82 0.64
CA TYR A 132 15.09 2.03 0.20
C TYR A 132 14.42 1.18 1.31
N THR A 133 13.44 1.75 2.02
CA THR A 133 12.76 1.04 3.12
C THR A 133 11.72 0.07 2.53
N VAL A 134 12.16 -1.14 2.22
CA VAL A 134 11.24 -2.26 1.96
C VAL A 134 10.71 -2.73 3.31
N TRP A 135 9.41 -2.52 3.56
CA TRP A 135 8.73 -3.08 4.72
C TRP A 135 8.33 -4.52 4.39
N ILE A 136 9.25 -5.46 4.57
CA ILE A 136 8.92 -6.89 4.51
C ILE A 136 8.22 -7.25 5.83
N THR A 137 6.92 -6.98 5.94
CA THR A 137 6.11 -7.62 6.97
C THR A 137 5.85 -9.05 6.52
N TYR A 138 6.60 -10.00 7.07
CA TYR A 138 6.33 -11.42 6.88
C TYR A 138 5.04 -11.74 7.64
N THR A 139 3.91 -11.86 6.93
CA THR A 139 2.69 -12.42 7.51
C THR A 139 2.82 -13.93 7.51
N ASP A 140 3.43 -14.47 8.58
CA ASP A 140 3.31 -15.89 8.93
C ASP A 140 1.89 -16.14 9.42
N THR A 141 1.08 -16.81 8.59
CA THR A 141 -0.10 -17.55 9.03
C THR A 141 -0.10 -18.91 8.36
#